data_AF-A0A7S0E2F5-F1
#
_entry.id   AF-A0A7S0E2F5-F1
#
_cell.length_a   1.000
_cell.length_b   1.000
_cell.length_c   1.000
_cell.angle_alpha   90.00
_cell.angle_beta   90.00
_cell.angle_gamma   90.00
#
_symmetry.space_group_name_H-M   'P 1'
#
loop_
_entity.id
_entity.type
_entity.pdbx_description
1 polymer ?
#
loop_
_entity_poly.entity_id
_entity_poly.type
_entity_poly.pdbx_seq_one_letter_code
_entity_poly.pdbx_strand_id
1 'polypeptide(L)'
;AALLRCCNTLMQRLSKTCDLLLCGRVLMFLAHVLPLSEKSGVNLKGEFNKANVTEFQENLDDIDYTKMEDEDKDESKIYLKSTDEKLDGQMEVSFSLYKTFWGLQKYLHDPSALFNGPELVDSMIQGMTLVLDCFSSYSLSDAE
;
A
#
# COMPACT_ATOMS: atom_id res chain seq x y z
N ALA A 1 9.94 8.59 31.06
CA ALA A 1 10.35 7.19 30.78
C ALA A 1 9.23 6.17 31.04
N ALA A 2 8.64 6.11 32.25
CA ALA A 2 7.57 5.14 32.55
C ALA A 2 6.33 5.32 31.66
N LEU A 3 5.86 6.56 31.49
CA LEU A 3 4.71 6.88 30.61
C LEU A 3 4.93 6.41 29.17
N LEU A 4 6.07 6.75 28.58
CA LEU A 4 6.43 6.35 27.21
C LEU A 4 6.44 4.81 27.05
N ARG A 5 6.99 4.09 28.02
CA ARG A 5 6.97 2.62 28.02
C ARG A 5 5.53 2.09 28.08
N CYS A 6 4.69 2.63 28.96
CA CYS A 6 3.29 2.24 29.07
C CYS A 6 2.51 2.49 27.76
N CYS A 7 2.65 3.68 27.17
CA CYS A 7 1.99 4.01 25.91
C CYS A 7 2.48 3.14 24.75
N ASN A 8 3.79 2.86 24.66
CA ASN A 8 4.35 1.96 23.64
C ASN A 8 3.84 0.53 23.80
N THR A 9 3.82 -0.01 25.03
CA THR A 9 3.24 -1.33 25.29
C THR A 9 1.75 -1.36 24.97
N LEU A 10 1.02 -0.28 25.25
CA LEU A 10 -0.39 -0.17 24.86
C LEU A 10 -0.54 -0.21 23.34
N MET A 11 0.21 0.61 22.59
CA MET A 11 0.16 0.60 21.12
C MET A 11 0.55 -0.74 20.50
N GLN A 12 1.45 -1.50 21.12
CA GLN A 12 1.80 -2.86 20.68
C GLN A 12 0.68 -3.89 20.90
N ARG A 13 -0.21 -3.66 21.88
CA ARG A 13 -1.31 -4.58 22.22
C ARG A 13 -2.63 -4.22 21.56
N LEU A 14 -2.78 -2.98 21.12
CA LEU A 14 -3.96 -2.54 20.37
C LEU A 14 -3.96 -3.12 18.97
N SER A 15 -5.16 -3.47 18.49
CA SER A 15 -5.32 -3.90 17.10
C SER A 15 -5.07 -2.72 16.16
N LYS A 16 -4.26 -2.94 15.13
CA LYS A 16 -3.96 -1.92 14.10
C LYS A 16 -5.17 -1.60 13.21
N THR A 17 -6.19 -2.45 13.20
CA THR A 17 -7.38 -2.33 12.33
C THR A 17 -8.65 -1.99 13.10
N CYS A 18 -8.79 -2.42 14.35
CA CYS A 18 -10.01 -2.19 15.14
C CYS A 18 -9.90 -0.99 16.09
N ASP A 19 -8.72 -0.73 16.66
CA ASP A 19 -8.56 0.25 17.76
C ASP A 19 -7.99 1.59 17.27
N LEU A 20 -8.32 1.99 16.04
CA LEU A 20 -7.78 3.19 15.38
C LEU A 20 -8.01 4.47 16.19
N LEU A 21 -9.21 4.64 16.75
CA LEU A 21 -9.57 5.82 17.55
C LEU A 21 -8.75 5.90 18.85
N LEU A 22 -8.54 4.76 19.51
CA LEU A 22 -7.76 4.72 20.75
C LEU A 22 -6.28 4.94 20.46
N CYS A 23 -5.75 4.31 19.41
CA CYS A 23 -4.38 4.54 18.95
C CYS A 23 -4.14 6.02 18.63
N GLY A 24 -5.04 6.66 17.88
CA GLY A 24 -4.98 8.09 17.58
C GLY A 24 -5.01 8.97 18.84
N ARG A 25 -5.86 8.64 19.82
CA ARG A 25 -5.90 9.37 21.11
C ARG A 25 -4.61 9.22 21.91
N VAL A 26 -4.01 8.03 21.93
CA VAL A 26 -2.72 7.79 22.61
C VAL A 26 -1.61 8.58 21.92
N LEU A 27 -1.57 8.61 20.58
CA LEU A 27 -0.60 9.40 19.82
C LEU A 27 -0.75 10.91 20.08
N MET A 28 -1.98 11.43 20.04
CA MET A 28 -2.27 12.84 20.35
C MET A 28 -1.87 13.20 21.78
N PHE A 29 -2.15 12.30 22.74
CA PHE A 29 -1.73 12.47 24.13
C PHE A 29 -0.20 12.52 24.26
N LEU A 30 0.53 11.61 23.61
CA LEU A 30 1.99 11.61 23.61
C LEU A 30 2.55 12.90 22.99
N ALA A 31 1.98 13.35 21.86
CA ALA A 31 2.41 14.58 21.19
C ALA A 31 2.18 15.84 22.06
N HIS A 32 1.17 15.83 22.93
CA HIS A 32 0.87 16.95 23.82
C HIS A 32 1.75 16.96 25.09
N VAL A 33 2.00 15.79 25.68
CA VAL A 33 2.72 15.68 26.96
C VAL A 33 4.24 15.74 26.78
N LEU A 34 4.75 15.33 25.62
CA LEU A 34 6.18 15.32 25.34
C LEU A 34 6.63 16.65 24.72
N PRO A 35 7.66 17.31 25.28
CA PRO A 35 8.22 18.52 24.68
C PRO A 35 8.79 18.24 23.28
N LEU A 36 8.72 19.24 22.38
CA LEU A 36 9.28 19.14 21.02
C LEU A 36 10.79 18.85 20.99
N SER A 37 11.51 19.18 22.07
CA SER A 37 12.94 18.90 22.21
C SER A 37 13.25 17.45 22.60
N GLU A 38 12.25 16.61 22.83
CA GLU A 38 12.46 15.24 23.26
C GLU A 38 12.88 14.34 22.09
N LYS A 39 14.03 13.68 22.24
CA LYS A 39 14.60 12.79 21.23
C LYS A 39 13.76 11.55 20.91
N SER A 40 12.83 11.16 21.78
CA SER A 40 12.01 9.96 21.56
C SER A 40 10.86 10.17 20.58
N GLY A 41 10.48 11.43 20.32
CA GLY A 41 9.45 11.81 19.35
C GLY A 41 9.96 11.92 17.91
N VAL A 42 11.24 11.63 17.66
CA VAL A 42 11.86 11.74 16.33
C VAL A 42 12.48 10.42 15.88
N ASN A 43 12.40 10.12 14.58
CA ASN A 43 13.05 8.96 13.99
C ASN A 43 14.54 9.25 13.72
N LEU A 44 15.38 9.20 14.76
CA LEU A 44 16.81 9.57 14.67
C LEU A 44 17.61 8.73 13.67
N LYS A 45 17.23 7.46 13.48
CA LYS A 45 17.91 6.57 12.55
C LYS A 45 17.40 6.71 11.11
N GLY A 46 16.24 7.34 10.92
CA GLY A 46 15.58 7.40 9.62
C GLY A 46 15.18 6.02 9.08
N GLU A 47 15.01 5.02 9.94
CA GLU A 47 14.60 3.68 9.51
C GLU A 47 13.15 3.73 8.99
N PHE A 48 12.92 3.19 7.80
CA PHE A 48 11.58 3.05 7.22
C PHE A 48 10.81 1.90 7.90
N ASN A 49 9.49 2.06 8.04
CA ASN A 49 8.66 1.02 8.63
C ASN A 49 8.42 -0.12 7.63
N LYS A 50 9.22 -1.19 7.74
CA LYS A 50 9.12 -2.33 6.82
C LYS A 50 8.03 -3.37 7.19
N ALA A 51 7.32 -3.17 8.30
CA ALA A 51 6.43 -4.19 8.86
C ALA A 51 5.08 -4.34 8.14
N ASN A 52 4.64 -3.32 7.39
CA ASN A 52 3.41 -3.39 6.61
C ASN A 52 3.71 -3.92 5.20
N VAL A 53 3.65 -5.23 5.02
CA VAL A 53 3.93 -5.88 3.74
C VAL A 53 2.63 -6.02 2.95
N THR A 54 2.61 -5.49 1.73
CA THR A 54 1.51 -5.71 0.80
C THR A 54 1.75 -7.03 0.07
N GLU A 55 0.87 -8.01 0.30
CA GLU A 55 0.86 -9.26 -0.45
C GLU A 55 0.08 -9.07 -1.75
N PHE A 56 0.68 -9.45 -2.87
CA PHE A 56 0.08 -9.38 -4.20
C PHE A 56 0.58 -10.54 -5.06
N GLN A 57 -0.18 -10.89 -6.10
CA GLN A 57 0.15 -11.99 -7.00
C GLN A 57 1.23 -11.57 -8.00
N GLU A 58 2.30 -12.38 -8.10
CA GLU A 58 3.39 -12.13 -9.04
C GLU A 58 3.17 -12.83 -10.40
N ASN A 59 2.44 -13.95 -10.40
CA ASN A 59 2.11 -14.72 -11.58
C ASN A 59 0.59 -14.94 -11.70
N LEU A 60 0.14 -15.12 -12.93
CA LEU A 60 -1.26 -15.47 -13.23
C LEU A 60 -1.63 -16.84 -12.64
N ASP A 61 -0.67 -17.75 -12.53
CA ASP A 61 -0.87 -19.11 -11.99
C ASP A 61 -1.15 -19.11 -10.47
N ASP A 62 -0.80 -18.02 -9.78
CA ASP A 62 -1.03 -17.85 -8.33
C ASP A 62 -2.48 -17.39 -8.03
N ILE A 63 -3.28 -17.13 -9.08
CA ILE A 63 -4.68 -16.72 -8.97
C ILE A 63 -5.54 -17.99 -8.89
N ASP A 64 -6.25 -18.18 -7.77
CA ASP A 64 -7.20 -19.28 -7.61
C ASP A 64 -8.47 -19.05 -8.46
N TYR A 65 -8.42 -19.47 -9.72
CA TYR A 65 -9.54 -19.39 -10.67
C TYR A 65 -10.76 -20.22 -10.25
N THR A 66 -10.62 -21.14 -9.28
CA THR A 66 -11.69 -22.03 -8.82
C THR A 66 -12.83 -21.29 -8.09
N LYS A 67 -12.65 -20.00 -7.76
CA LYS A 67 -13.67 -19.14 -7.14
C LYS A 67 -14.37 -18.20 -8.12
N MET A 68 -13.96 -18.18 -9.39
CA MET A 68 -14.64 -17.43 -10.45
C MET A 68 -15.64 -18.40 -11.09
N GLU A 69 -16.94 -18.22 -10.81
CA GLU A 69 -17.99 -19.00 -11.46
C GLU A 69 -17.86 -18.84 -12.99
N ASP A 70 -17.92 -19.98 -13.68
CA ASP A 70 -17.69 -20.18 -15.11
C ASP A 70 -18.40 -19.14 -15.98
N GLU A 71 -17.64 -18.30 -16.69
CA GLU A 71 -17.82 -17.94 -18.11
C GLU A 71 -16.71 -16.95 -18.54
N ASP A 72 -16.06 -17.26 -19.67
CA ASP A 72 -15.02 -16.48 -20.39
C ASP A 72 -13.55 -16.60 -19.93
N LYS A 73 -12.92 -17.68 -20.43
CA LYS A 73 -11.47 -17.90 -20.47
C LYS A 73 -10.77 -16.99 -21.49
N ASP A 74 -10.32 -15.82 -21.05
CA ASP A 74 -9.17 -15.14 -21.65
C ASP A 74 -8.06 -15.04 -20.60
N GLU A 75 -7.06 -15.92 -20.70
CA GLU A 75 -5.98 -16.14 -19.72
C GLU A 75 -5.09 -14.91 -19.49
N SER A 76 -5.24 -13.85 -20.28
CA SER A 76 -4.42 -12.62 -20.20
C SER A 76 -5.06 -11.47 -19.39
N LYS A 77 -6.30 -11.61 -18.91
CA LYS A 77 -7.04 -10.51 -18.25
C LYS A 77 -7.46 -10.86 -16.82
N ILE A 78 -7.20 -9.94 -15.89
CA ILE A 78 -7.84 -9.96 -14.56
C ILE A 78 -9.10 -9.10 -14.65
N TYR A 79 -10.26 -9.71 -14.36
CA TYR A 79 -11.49 -8.98 -14.07
C TYR A 79 -11.53 -8.67 -12.57
N LEU A 80 -11.32 -7.40 -12.21
CA LEU A 80 -11.59 -6.92 -10.85
C LEU A 80 -13.11 -6.69 -10.75
N LYS A 81 -13.81 -7.56 -10.01
CA LYS A 81 -15.22 -7.30 -9.68
C LYS A 81 -15.28 -6.05 -8.81
N SER A 82 -15.85 -4.97 -9.34
CA SER A 82 -16.12 -3.75 -8.57
C SER A 82 -17.01 -4.13 -7.38
N THR A 83 -16.61 -3.74 -6.17
CA THR A 83 -17.44 -3.91 -4.95
C THR A 83 -18.56 -2.87 -4.84
N ASP A 84 -18.72 -2.01 -5.84
CA ASP A 84 -19.82 -1.06 -5.94
C ASP A 84 -20.93 -1.60 -6.85
N GLU A 85 -22.08 -1.94 -6.26
CA GLU A 85 -23.28 -2.46 -6.93
C GLU A 85 -23.91 -1.52 -7.99
N LYS A 86 -23.26 -0.40 -8.34
CA LYS A 86 -23.73 0.59 -9.32
C LYS A 86 -22.91 0.70 -10.60
N LEU A 87 -21.79 -0.03 -10.72
CA LEU A 87 -20.99 -0.08 -11.94
C LEU A 87 -20.96 -1.52 -12.47
N ASP A 88 -22.03 -1.90 -13.18
CA ASP A 88 -22.16 -3.13 -13.98
C ASP A 88 -21.29 -3.09 -15.25
N GLY A 89 -20.04 -2.68 -15.09
CA GLY A 89 -19.03 -2.64 -16.14
C GLY A 89 -17.82 -3.41 -15.67
N GLN A 90 -17.56 -4.56 -16.29
CA GLN A 90 -16.28 -5.27 -16.15
C GLN A 90 -15.15 -4.29 -16.50
N MET A 91 -14.45 -3.78 -15.49
CA MET A 91 -13.27 -2.97 -15.72
C MET A 91 -12.10 -3.92 -15.99
N GLU A 92 -11.76 -4.05 -17.28
CA GLU A 92 -10.62 -4.85 -17.71
C GLU A 92 -9.31 -4.14 -17.31
N VAL A 93 -8.70 -4.59 -16.21
CA VAL A 93 -7.37 -4.13 -15.82
C VAL A 93 -6.35 -5.14 -16.32
N SER A 94 -5.40 -4.67 -17.13
CA SER A 94 -4.32 -5.53 -17.61
C SER A 94 -3.50 -6.07 -16.44
N PHE A 95 -3.24 -7.39 -16.43
CA PHE A 95 -2.33 -8.01 -15.44
C PHE A 95 -0.95 -7.34 -15.42
N SER A 96 -0.49 -6.86 -16.59
CA SER A 96 0.77 -6.15 -16.71
C SER A 96 0.79 -4.85 -15.88
N LEU A 97 -0.32 -4.11 -15.87
CA LEU A 97 -0.48 -2.91 -15.05
C LEU A 97 -0.57 -3.27 -13.56
N TYR A 98 -1.37 -4.28 -13.21
CA TYR A 98 -1.47 -4.78 -11.84
C TYR A 98 -0.09 -5.14 -11.26
N LYS A 99 0.68 -5.95 -12.00
CA LYS A 99 2.03 -6.38 -11.62
C LYS A 99 3.00 -5.21 -11.54
N THR A 100 2.92 -4.26 -12.47
CA THR A 100 3.77 -3.07 -12.46
C THR A 100 3.45 -2.18 -11.27
N PHE A 101 2.16 -1.91 -11.03
CA PHE A 101 1.66 -1.08 -9.94
C PHE A 101 2.06 -1.63 -8.56
N TRP A 102 1.70 -2.88 -8.26
CA TRP A 102 2.06 -3.47 -6.96
C TRP A 102 3.55 -3.80 -6.86
N GLY A 103 4.21 -4.08 -7.98
CA GLY A 103 5.67 -4.23 -8.04
C GLY A 103 6.43 -2.97 -7.63
N LEU A 104 5.85 -1.76 -7.81
CA LEU A 104 6.45 -0.51 -7.33
C LEU A 104 6.46 -0.41 -5.80
N GLN A 105 5.55 -1.10 -5.11
CA GLN A 105 5.39 -1.01 -3.66
C GLN A 105 6.68 -1.34 -2.90
N LYS A 106 7.50 -2.26 -3.41
CA LYS A 106 8.78 -2.62 -2.80
C LYS A 106 9.75 -1.43 -2.70
N TYR A 107 9.69 -0.50 -3.66
CA TYR A 107 10.52 0.71 -3.68
C TYR A 107 9.91 1.84 -2.87
N LEU A 108 8.57 1.95 -2.85
CA LEU A 108 7.86 2.97 -2.07
C LEU A 108 7.92 2.69 -0.56
N HIS A 109 7.94 1.41 -0.18
CA HIS A 109 8.04 0.95 1.20
C HIS A 109 9.46 1.06 1.78
N ASP A 110 10.48 0.86 0.94
CA ASP A 110 11.88 1.02 1.31
C ASP A 110 12.67 1.73 0.20
N PRO A 111 12.70 3.07 0.19
CA PRO A 111 13.44 3.85 -0.79
C PRO A 111 14.94 3.51 -0.82
N SER A 112 15.49 3.01 0.29
CA SER A 112 16.89 2.60 0.37
C SER A 112 17.23 1.47 -0.61
N ALA A 113 16.25 0.63 -0.97
CA ALA A 113 16.43 -0.48 -1.90
C ALA A 113 16.82 -0.04 -3.31
N LEU A 114 16.50 1.21 -3.69
CA LEU A 114 16.85 1.78 -4.99
C LEU A 114 18.36 1.97 -5.17
N PHE A 115 19.12 2.09 -4.08
CA PHE A 115 20.56 2.31 -4.13
C PHE A 115 21.36 1.00 -4.27
N ASN A 116 20.69 -0.16 -4.34
CA ASN A 116 21.35 -1.46 -4.49
C ASN A 116 21.83 -1.74 -5.93
N GLY A 117 21.35 -0.97 -6.91
CA GLY A 117 21.74 -1.10 -8.31
C GLY A 117 21.24 0.10 -9.14
N PRO A 118 22.08 0.71 -10.01
CA PRO A 118 21.69 1.88 -10.78
C PRO A 118 20.48 1.62 -11.69
N GLU A 119 20.34 0.40 -12.20
CA GLU A 119 19.22 -0.04 -13.05
C GLU A 119 17.86 -0.04 -12.34
N LEU A 120 17.85 -0.10 -11.01
CA LEU A 120 16.60 -0.14 -10.23
C LEU A 120 15.87 1.19 -10.25
N VAL A 121 16.62 2.29 -10.29
CA VAL A 121 16.06 3.65 -10.40
C VAL A 121 15.37 3.82 -11.75
N ASP A 122 16.04 3.42 -12.84
CA ASP A 122 15.47 3.48 -14.18
C ASP A 122 14.23 2.60 -14.32
N SER A 123 14.27 1.38 -13.75
CA SER A 123 13.13 0.47 -13.72
C SER A 123 11.94 1.05 -12.93
N MET A 124 12.19 1.70 -11.79
CA MET A 124 11.14 2.37 -11.01
C MET A 124 10.52 3.53 -11.79
N ILE A 125 11.34 4.38 -12.41
CA ILE A 125 10.85 5.54 -13.19
C ILE A 125 9.99 5.06 -14.37
N GLN A 126 10.42 4.02 -15.08
CA GLN A 126 9.65 3.43 -16.17
C GLN A 126 8.31 2.87 -15.67
N GLY A 127 8.32 2.13 -14.56
CA GLY A 127 7.09 1.60 -13.96
C GLY A 127 6.12 2.70 -13.49
N MET A 128 6.63 3.76 -12.85
CA MET A 128 5.82 4.90 -12.44
C MET A 128 5.24 5.66 -13.63
N THR A 129 6.04 5.86 -14.69
CA THR A 129 5.58 6.54 -15.91
C THR A 129 4.43 5.76 -16.54
N LEU A 130 4.57 4.45 -16.70
CA LEU A 130 3.51 3.59 -17.24
C LEU A 130 2.22 3.69 -16.42
N VAL A 131 2.33 3.61 -15.09
CA VAL A 131 1.17 3.72 -14.19
C VAL A 131 0.50 5.08 -14.30
N LEU A 132 1.29 6.17 -14.28
CA LEU A 132 0.76 7.53 -14.36
C LEU A 132 0.17 7.85 -15.73
N ASP A 133 0.79 7.38 -16.82
CA ASP A 133 0.25 7.51 -18.17
C ASP A 133 -1.10 6.78 -18.26
N CYS A 134 -1.19 5.58 -17.70
CA CYS A 134 -2.45 4.85 -17.64
C CYS A 134 -3.50 5.59 -16.79
N PHE A 135 -3.15 6.15 -15.64
CA PHE A 135 -4.09 6.94 -14.84
C PHE A 135 -4.52 8.22 -15.56
N SER A 136 -3.63 8.84 -16.33
CA SER A 136 -3.94 10.04 -17.11
C SER A 136 -4.87 9.77 -18.30
N SER A 137 -4.83 8.56 -18.87
CA SER A 137 -5.70 8.17 -19.97
C SER A 137 -7.14 7.92 -19.51
N TYR A 138 -7.33 7.55 -18.25
CA TYR A 138 -8.65 7.52 -17.61
C TYR A 138 -8.99 8.90 -17.05
N SER A 139 -9.74 9.68 -17.81
CA SER A 139 -10.40 10.86 -17.26
C SER A 139 -11.35 10.39 -16.17
N LEU A 140 -11.09 10.78 -14.91
CA LEU A 140 -12.12 10.79 -13.88
C LEU A 140 -13.15 11.80 -14.35
N SER A 141 -14.16 11.36 -15.11
CA SER A 141 -15.35 12.16 -15.31
C SER A 141 -15.93 12.34 -13.91
N ASP A 142 -15.79 13.54 -13.35
CA ASP A 142 -16.43 13.90 -12.10
C ASP A 142 -17.90 13.54 -12.22
N ALA A 143 -18.29 12.47 -11.53
CA ALA A 143 -19.68 12.13 -11.35
C ALA A 143 -20.26 13.20 -10.42
N GLU A 144 -20.83 14.25 -11.02
CA GLU A 144 -21.75 15.18 -10.34
C GLU A 144 -22.94 14.43 -9.73
#